data_AF-A0A401YJI6-F1
#
_entry.id   AF-A0A401YJI6-F1
#
_cell.length_a   1.000
_cell.length_b   1.000
_cell.length_c   1.000
_cell.angle_alpha   90.00
_cell.angle_beta   90.00
_cell.angle_gamma   90.00
#
_symmetry.space_group_name_H-M   'P 1'
#
loop_
_entity.id
_entity.type
_entity.pdbx_description
1 polymer ?
#
loop_
_entity_poly.entity_id
_entity_poly.type
_entity_poly.pdbx_seq_one_letter_code
_entity_poly.pdbx_strand_id
1 'polypeptide(L)'
;MLDNRNLRELIRRWRATPQSTVALFAEADAAIRATLATKERVLYPAVRDADEHRAGHVDAAIAQGRRIEAFLDSAARLGPEGQGFHDEAQDAASAMDGLLLHEQRDLRPALDHLSEDEQNRLDRDYEIAWVEESTRAAARHRV
;
A
#
# COMPACT_ATOMS: atom_id res chain seq x y z
N MET A 1 10.96 6.84 7.99
CA MET A 1 10.97 6.07 6.72
C MET A 1 10.12 4.80 6.76
N LEU A 2 9.02 4.76 6.00
CA LEU A 2 8.23 3.54 5.67
C LEU A 2 7.89 2.61 6.85
N ASP A 3 7.50 3.16 7.99
CA ASP A 3 6.98 2.33 9.07
C ASP A 3 5.56 1.87 8.71
N ASN A 4 5.50 0.83 7.88
CA ASN A 4 4.27 0.16 7.50
C ASN A 4 3.73 -0.71 8.65
N ARG A 5 4.22 -0.58 9.90
CA ARG A 5 3.76 -1.38 11.04
C ARG A 5 2.26 -1.27 11.27
N ASN A 6 1.70 -0.07 11.17
CA ASN A 6 0.25 0.14 11.31
C ASN A 6 -0.52 -0.59 10.21
N LEU A 7 -0.04 -0.51 8.95
CA LEU A 7 -0.66 -1.21 7.83
C LEU A 7 -0.53 -2.74 7.96
N ARG A 8 0.66 -3.24 8.33
CA ARG A 8 0.92 -4.66 8.56
C ARG A 8 0.03 -5.21 9.68
N GLU A 9 -0.14 -4.45 10.75
CA GLU A 9 -1.02 -4.81 11.86
C GLU A 9 -2.51 -4.79 11.45
N LEU A 10 -2.93 -3.82 10.65
CA LEU A 10 -4.27 -3.79 10.07
C LEU A 10 -4.52 -5.02 9.18
N ILE A 11 -3.62 -5.32 8.24
CA ILE A 11 -3.72 -6.49 7.36
C ILE A 11 -3.75 -7.78 8.18
N ARG A 12 -2.91 -7.90 9.20
CA ARG A 12 -2.89 -9.05 10.11
C ARG A 12 -4.23 -9.26 10.80
N ARG A 13 -4.84 -8.19 11.33
CA ARG A 13 -6.17 -8.24 11.97
C ARG A 13 -7.27 -8.52 10.96
N TRP A 14 -7.21 -7.89 9.78
CA TRP A 14 -8.17 -8.03 8.70
C TRP A 14 -8.27 -9.47 8.17
N ARG A 15 -7.13 -10.16 8.06
CA ARG A 15 -7.11 -11.55 7.58
C ARG A 15 -7.28 -12.62 8.66
N ALA A 16 -7.47 -12.24 9.92
CA ALA A 16 -7.43 -13.19 11.02
C ALA A 16 -8.57 -14.22 10.99
N THR A 17 -9.76 -13.79 10.54
CA THR A 17 -10.97 -14.61 10.45
C THR A 17 -11.87 -14.10 9.32
N PRO A 18 -12.79 -14.91 8.77
CA PRO A 18 -13.76 -14.43 7.79
C PRO A 18 -14.60 -13.24 8.30
N GLN A 19 -14.96 -13.23 9.59
CA GLN A 19 -15.72 -12.14 10.21
C GLN A 19 -14.91 -10.84 10.26
N SER A 20 -13.61 -10.93 10.60
CA SER A 20 -12.73 -9.75 10.59
C SER A 20 -12.44 -9.26 9.17
N THR A 21 -12.39 -10.17 8.18
CA THR A 21 -12.24 -9.80 6.77
C THR A 21 -13.40 -8.94 6.29
N VAL A 22 -14.62 -9.30 6.66
CA VAL A 22 -15.81 -8.47 6.39
C VAL A 22 -15.77 -7.17 7.20
N ALA A 23 -15.56 -7.26 8.53
CA ALA A 23 -15.69 -6.12 9.42
C ALA A 23 -14.65 -5.01 9.19
N LEU A 24 -13.44 -5.39 8.76
CA LEU A 24 -12.34 -4.46 8.54
C LEU A 24 -12.10 -4.14 7.06
N PHE A 25 -12.94 -4.65 6.14
CA PHE A 25 -12.74 -4.48 4.70
C PHE A 25 -12.59 -3.01 4.30
N ALA A 26 -13.53 -2.16 4.69
CA ALA A 26 -13.49 -0.74 4.31
C ALA A 26 -12.27 0.00 4.89
N GLU A 27 -11.86 -0.34 6.11
CA GLU A 27 -10.66 0.24 6.73
C GLU A 27 -9.39 -0.21 6.01
N ALA A 28 -9.28 -1.51 5.69
CA ALA A 28 -8.14 -2.08 4.99
C ALA A 28 -8.05 -1.60 3.54
N ASP A 29 -9.16 -1.56 2.81
CA ASP A 29 -9.24 -1.06 1.43
C ASP A 29 -8.74 0.40 1.35
N ALA A 30 -9.29 1.28 2.20
CA ALA A 30 -8.89 2.68 2.25
C ALA A 30 -7.41 2.84 2.63
N ALA A 31 -6.93 2.12 3.63
CA ALA A 31 -5.54 2.20 4.09
C ALA A 31 -4.55 1.70 3.03
N ILE A 32 -4.87 0.60 2.35
CA ILE A 32 -4.03 0.03 1.28
C ILE A 32 -3.96 1.01 0.11
N ARG A 33 -5.10 1.52 -0.38
CA ARG A 33 -5.12 2.46 -1.51
C ARG A 33 -4.40 3.76 -1.20
N ALA A 34 -4.61 4.33 0.00
CA ALA A 34 -3.88 5.53 0.42
C ALA A 34 -2.38 5.27 0.47
N THR A 35 -1.96 4.10 0.97
CA THR A 35 -0.54 3.73 1.02
C THR A 35 0.06 3.58 -0.37
N LEU A 36 -0.61 2.86 -1.28
CA LEU A 36 -0.14 2.68 -2.66
C LEU A 36 -0.01 4.03 -3.38
N ALA A 37 -1.04 4.88 -3.31
CA ALA A 37 -1.03 6.20 -3.92
C ALA A 37 0.09 7.09 -3.35
N THR A 38 0.31 7.05 -2.03
CA THR A 38 1.39 7.80 -1.38
C THR A 38 2.76 7.36 -1.88
N LYS A 39 2.98 6.06 -1.98
CA LYS A 39 4.25 5.48 -2.45
C LYS A 39 4.52 5.81 -3.91
N GLU A 40 3.50 5.69 -4.77
CA GLU A 40 3.62 6.05 -6.17
C GLU A 40 3.94 7.54 -6.37
N ARG A 41 3.38 8.40 -5.52
CA ARG A 41 3.58 9.85 -5.61
C ARG A 41 4.93 10.31 -5.05
N VAL A 42 5.44 9.66 -4.01
CA VAL A 42 6.60 10.17 -3.25
C VAL A 42 7.75 9.17 -3.21
N LEU A 43 7.50 7.95 -2.74
CA LEU A 43 8.56 6.97 -2.50
C LEU A 43 9.22 6.51 -3.81
N TYR A 44 8.42 6.12 -4.79
CA TYR A 44 8.90 5.52 -6.03
C TYR A 44 9.69 6.51 -6.90
N PRO A 45 9.30 7.79 -7.03
CA PRO A 45 10.16 8.83 -7.59
C PRO A 45 11.50 8.96 -6.86
N ALA A 46 11.48 9.04 -5.52
CA ALA A 46 12.70 9.18 -4.73
C ALA A 46 13.66 7.98 -4.91
N VAL A 47 13.14 6.76 -5.04
CA VAL A 47 13.95 5.58 -5.35
C VAL A 47 14.60 5.68 -6.73
N ARG A 48 13.87 6.15 -7.75
CA ARG A 48 14.42 6.33 -9.10
C ARG A 48 15.48 7.42 -9.13
N ASP A 49 15.27 8.52 -8.39
CA ASP A 49 16.22 9.63 -8.31
C ASP A 49 17.50 9.22 -7.56
N ALA A 50 17.38 8.38 -6.54
CA ALA A 50 18.51 7.89 -5.75
C ALA A 50 19.31 6.78 -6.45
N ASP A 51 18.64 5.87 -7.18
CA ASP A 51 19.29 4.76 -7.90
C ASP A 51 18.49 4.37 -9.16
N GLU A 52 18.94 4.89 -10.32
CA GLU A 52 18.29 4.62 -11.61
C GLU A 52 18.26 3.13 -11.98
N HIS A 53 19.21 2.32 -11.49
CA HIS A 53 19.28 0.88 -11.79
C HIS A 53 18.09 0.12 -11.21
N ARG A 54 17.39 0.70 -10.23
CA ARG A 54 16.22 0.11 -9.58
C ARG A 54 14.91 0.52 -10.24
N ALA A 55 14.92 1.28 -11.34
CA ALA A 55 13.71 1.69 -12.05
C ALA A 55 12.81 0.49 -12.41
N GLY A 56 13.39 -0.64 -12.83
CA GLY A 56 12.62 -1.86 -13.12
C GLY A 56 11.96 -2.49 -11.90
N HIS A 57 12.58 -2.40 -10.72
CA HIS A 57 11.96 -2.84 -9.46
C HIS A 57 10.82 -1.90 -9.06
N VAL A 58 10.97 -0.60 -9.28
CA VAL A 58 9.90 0.39 -9.06
C VAL A 58 8.70 0.08 -9.97
N ASP A 59 8.92 -0.17 -11.26
CA ASP A 59 7.85 -0.52 -12.20
C ASP A 59 7.13 -1.81 -11.78
N ALA A 60 7.87 -2.81 -11.32
CA ALA A 60 7.30 -4.04 -10.79
C ALA A 60 6.47 -3.80 -9.51
N ALA A 61 6.90 -2.91 -8.63
CA ALA A 61 6.16 -2.55 -7.42
C ALA A 61 4.84 -1.82 -7.76
N ILE A 62 4.87 -0.90 -8.73
CA ILE A 62 3.66 -0.25 -9.25
C ILE A 62 2.70 -1.29 -9.85
N ALA A 63 3.20 -2.21 -10.66
CA ALA A 63 2.37 -3.27 -11.26
C ALA A 63 1.74 -4.18 -10.19
N GLN A 64 2.47 -4.50 -9.12
CA GLN A 64 1.92 -5.21 -7.96
C GLN A 64 0.83 -4.39 -7.26
N GLY A 65 1.04 -3.08 -7.08
CA GLY A 65 0.04 -2.13 -6.57
C GLY A 65 -1.27 -2.19 -7.35
N ARG A 66 -1.20 -2.11 -8.68
CA ARG A 66 -2.39 -2.22 -9.56
C ARG A 66 -3.11 -3.56 -9.41
N ARG A 67 -2.38 -4.65 -9.20
CA ARG A 67 -2.98 -5.97 -8.96
C ARG A 67 -3.72 -6.03 -7.61
N ILE A 68 -3.15 -5.43 -6.56
CA ILE A 68 -3.78 -5.32 -5.25
C ILE A 68 -5.10 -4.53 -5.37
N GLU A 69 -5.08 -3.40 -6.08
CA GLU A 69 -6.29 -2.60 -6.33
C GLU A 69 -7.36 -3.40 -7.08
N ALA A 70 -6.97 -4.23 -8.06
CA ALA A 70 -7.91 -5.08 -8.80
C ALA A 70 -8.60 -6.13 -7.91
N PHE A 71 -7.87 -6.74 -6.97
CA PHE A 71 -8.45 -7.66 -5.98
C PHE A 71 -9.42 -6.93 -5.04
N LEU A 72 -9.06 -5.73 -4.57
CA LEU A 72 -9.93 -4.90 -3.74
C LEU A 72 -11.20 -4.46 -4.48
N ASP A 73 -11.09 -4.07 -5.76
CA ASP A 73 -12.23 -3.74 -6.61
C ASP A 73 -13.14 -4.97 -6.84
N SER A 74 -12.55 -6.16 -7.01
CA SER A 74 -13.30 -7.41 -7.14
C SER A 74 -14.07 -7.72 -5.86
N ALA A 75 -13.39 -7.71 -4.71
CA ALA A 75 -14.02 -7.92 -3.39
C ALA A 75 -15.14 -6.90 -3.13
N ALA A 76 -14.91 -5.62 -3.41
CA ALA A 76 -15.92 -4.57 -3.22
C ALA A 76 -17.18 -4.83 -4.08
N ARG A 77 -17.03 -5.30 -5.32
CA ARG A 77 -18.17 -5.63 -6.20
C ARG A 77 -18.94 -6.87 -5.75
N LEU A 78 -18.23 -7.88 -5.24
CA LEU A 78 -18.87 -9.09 -4.70
C LEU A 78 -19.65 -8.78 -3.42
N GLY A 79 -19.13 -7.87 -2.60
CA GLY A 79 -19.70 -7.53 -1.30
C GLY A 79 -19.54 -8.66 -0.27
N PRO A 80 -19.80 -8.40 1.02
CA PRO A 80 -19.48 -9.35 2.09
C PRO A 80 -20.27 -10.67 2.06
N GLU A 81 -21.40 -10.70 1.35
CA GLU A 81 -22.23 -11.90 1.16
C GLU A 81 -21.93 -12.62 -0.18
N GLY A 82 -21.11 -12.02 -1.05
CA GLY A 82 -20.78 -12.54 -2.36
C GLY A 82 -19.84 -13.75 -2.29
N GLN A 83 -20.13 -14.78 -3.08
CA GLN A 83 -19.21 -15.91 -3.25
C GLN A 83 -17.88 -15.41 -3.83
N GLY A 84 -16.78 -15.69 -3.16
CA GLY A 84 -15.43 -15.25 -3.55
C GLY A 84 -14.96 -13.95 -2.90
N PHE A 85 -15.81 -13.22 -2.16
CA PHE A 85 -15.39 -12.00 -1.45
C PHE A 85 -14.18 -12.24 -0.54
N HIS A 86 -14.23 -13.32 0.23
CA HIS A 86 -13.16 -13.65 1.16
C HIS A 86 -11.87 -13.98 0.42
N ASP A 87 -11.96 -14.73 -0.68
CA ASP A 87 -10.80 -15.13 -1.48
C ASP A 87 -10.12 -13.89 -2.08
N GLU A 88 -10.89 -12.99 -2.69
CA GLU A 88 -10.38 -11.73 -3.26
C GLU A 88 -9.74 -10.82 -2.19
N ALA A 89 -10.36 -10.72 -1.02
CA ALA A 89 -9.80 -9.95 0.11
C ALA A 89 -8.49 -10.57 0.64
N GLN A 90 -8.41 -11.90 0.72
CA GLN A 90 -7.18 -12.61 1.12
C GLN A 90 -6.07 -12.50 0.07
N ASP A 91 -6.43 -12.50 -1.21
CA ASP A 91 -5.50 -12.27 -2.31
C ASP A 91 -4.95 -10.84 -2.28
N ALA A 92 -5.78 -9.83 -2.00
CA ALA A 92 -5.33 -8.47 -1.80
C ALA A 92 -4.35 -8.36 -0.61
N ALA A 93 -4.68 -8.96 0.53
CA ALA A 93 -3.81 -8.98 1.72
C ALA A 93 -2.47 -9.68 1.44
N SER A 94 -2.50 -10.83 0.78
CA SER A 94 -1.30 -11.61 0.44
C SER A 94 -0.42 -10.90 -0.58
N ALA A 95 -1.02 -10.27 -1.59
CA ALA A 95 -0.31 -9.45 -2.56
C ALA A 95 0.33 -8.22 -1.90
N MET A 96 -0.34 -7.60 -0.92
CA MET A 96 0.23 -6.49 -0.15
C MET A 96 1.42 -6.91 0.70
N ASP A 97 1.37 -8.07 1.37
CA ASP A 97 2.53 -8.63 2.08
C ASP A 97 3.71 -8.87 1.11
N GLY A 98 3.43 -9.40 -0.08
CA GLY A 98 4.42 -9.58 -1.14
C GLY A 98 5.07 -8.28 -1.61
N LEU A 99 4.28 -7.23 -1.81
CA LEU A 99 4.77 -5.90 -2.16
C LEU A 99 5.68 -5.34 -1.06
N LEU A 100 5.28 -5.45 0.21
CA LEU A 100 6.09 -4.95 1.33
C LEU A 100 7.45 -5.66 1.44
N LEU A 101 7.52 -6.95 1.10
CA LEU A 101 8.77 -7.69 1.04
C LEU A 101 9.62 -7.26 -0.17
N HIS A 102 9.00 -7.09 -1.34
CA HIS A 102 9.66 -6.60 -2.54
C HIS A 102 10.29 -5.22 -2.28
N GLU A 103 9.55 -4.27 -1.73
CA GLU A 103 10.06 -2.94 -1.41
C GLU A 103 11.22 -2.99 -0.41
N GLN A 104 11.10 -3.81 0.64
CA GLN A 104 12.15 -3.95 1.65
C GLN A 104 13.44 -4.53 1.08
N ARG A 105 13.35 -5.48 0.14
CA ARG A 105 14.51 -6.14 -0.45
C ARG A 105 15.13 -5.31 -1.58
N ASP A 106 14.30 -4.76 -2.45
CA ASP A 106 14.75 -4.28 -3.76
C ASP A 106 14.67 -2.76 -3.92
N LEU A 107 13.89 -2.04 -3.10
CA LEU A 107 13.77 -0.58 -3.19
C LEU A 107 14.45 0.14 -2.03
N ARG A 108 14.30 -0.37 -0.81
CA ARG A 108 14.89 0.22 0.40
C ARG A 108 16.40 0.50 0.28
N PRO A 109 17.23 -0.38 -0.32
CA PRO A 109 18.66 -0.11 -0.43
C PRO A 109 19.00 1.16 -1.22
N ALA A 110 18.12 1.64 -2.12
CA ALA A 110 18.32 2.92 -2.82
C ALA A 110 18.33 4.10 -1.85
N LEU A 111 17.54 4.00 -0.77
CA LEU A 111 17.32 5.08 0.19
C LEU A 111 18.35 5.06 1.31
N ASP A 112 19.07 3.95 1.50
CA ASP A 112 20.10 3.82 2.54
C ASP A 112 21.33 4.72 2.27
N HIS A 113 21.43 5.28 1.06
CA HIS A 113 22.47 6.23 0.65
C HIS A 113 22.06 7.70 0.78
N LEU A 114 20.81 7.99 1.12
CA LEU A 114 20.36 9.36 1.33
C LEU A 114 21.07 9.98 2.55
N SER A 115 21.40 11.26 2.44
CA SER A 115 21.79 12.05 3.60
C SER A 115 20.63 12.18 4.59
N GLU A 116 20.95 12.53 5.84
CA GLU A 116 19.93 12.76 6.87
C GLU A 116 18.90 13.82 6.44
N ASP A 117 19.34 14.89 5.78
CA ASP A 117 18.46 15.96 5.28
C ASP A 117 17.54 15.50 4.16
N GLU A 118 18.04 14.67 3.24
CA GLU A 118 17.24 14.08 2.17
C GLU A 118 16.22 13.09 2.74
N GLN A 119 16.65 12.27 3.71
CA GLN A 119 15.77 11.33 4.40
C GLN A 119 14.65 12.06 5.17
N ASN A 120 14.99 13.13 5.88
CA ASN A 120 14.04 13.96 6.62
C ASN A 120 13.09 14.73 5.69
N ARG A 121 13.52 15.06 4.47
CA ARG A 121 12.64 15.65 3.46
C ARG A 121 11.68 14.60 2.92
N LEU A 122 12.19 13.43 2.54
CA LEU A 122 11.39 12.32 2.04
C LEU A 122 10.33 11.88 3.05
N ASP A 123 10.68 11.76 4.32
CA ASP A 123 9.74 11.39 5.38
C ASP A 123 8.63 12.44 5.55
N ARG A 124 8.95 13.74 5.51
CA ARG A 124 7.95 14.82 5.54
C ARG A 124 7.02 14.81 4.32
N ASP A 125 7.59 14.67 3.13
CA ASP A 125 6.81 14.63 1.88
C ASP A 125 5.87 13.42 1.87
N TYR A 126 6.35 12.29 2.40
CA TYR A 126 5.54 11.08 2.55
C TYR A 126 4.39 11.28 3.55
N GLU A 127 4.65 11.88 4.71
CA GLU A 127 3.60 12.18 5.71
C GLU A 127 2.52 13.11 5.15
N ILE A 128 2.92 14.19 4.46
CA ILE A 128 2.00 15.13 3.82
C ILE A 128 1.15 14.41 2.78
N ALA A 129 1.79 13.66 1.88
CA ALA A 129 1.08 12.90 0.85
C ALA A 129 0.14 11.86 1.47
N TRP A 130 0.55 11.17 2.54
CA TRP A 130 -0.30 10.20 3.22
C TRP A 130 -1.57 10.83 3.81
N VAL A 131 -1.46 12.01 4.44
CA VAL A 131 -2.62 12.75 4.95
C VAL A 131 -3.55 13.14 3.81
N GLU A 132 -3.02 13.65 2.71
CA GLU A 132 -3.81 14.04 1.53
C GLU A 132 -4.53 12.85 0.89
N GLU A 133 -3.82 11.73 0.66
CA GLU A 133 -4.39 10.53 0.04
C GLU A 133 -5.41 9.85 0.97
N SER A 134 -5.13 9.78 2.27
CA SER A 134 -6.07 9.23 3.25
C SER A 134 -7.35 10.07 3.37
N THR A 135 -7.22 11.39 3.32
CA THR A 135 -8.37 12.31 3.31
C THR A 135 -9.20 12.14 2.04
N ARG A 136 -8.54 12.00 0.88
CA ARG A 136 -9.21 11.75 -0.40
C ARG A 136 -9.94 10.41 -0.42
N ALA A 137 -9.33 9.36 0.13
CA ALA A 137 -9.97 8.06 0.28
C ALA A 137 -11.21 8.15 1.18
N ALA A 138 -11.11 8.79 2.34
CA ALA A 138 -12.24 8.98 3.25
C ALA A 138 -13.40 9.78 2.63
N ALA A 139 -13.11 10.76 1.77
CA ALA A 139 -14.13 11.54 1.07
C ALA A 139 -14.90 10.69 0.04
N ARG A 140 -14.25 9.73 -0.63
CA ARG A 140 -14.90 8.83 -1.61
C ARG A 140 -15.87 7.85 -0.99
N HIS A 141 -15.69 7.48 0.28
CA HIS A 141 -16.61 6.57 0.99
C HIS A 141 -17.82 7.27 1.63
N ARG A 142 -17.91 8.61 1.56
CA ARG A 142 -19.04 9.39 2.11
C ARG A 142 -20.09 9.78 1.06
N VAL A 143 -19.85 9.46 -0.21
CA VAL A 143 -20.74 9.72 -1.36
C VAL A 143 -21.35 8.40 -1.81
#